data_AF-A0A520IRG8-F1
#
_entry.id   AF-A0A520IRG8-F1
#
_cell.length_a   1.000
_cell.length_b   1.000
_cell.length_c   1.000
_cell.angle_alpha   90.00
_cell.angle_beta   90.00
_cell.angle_gamma   90.00
#
_symmetry.space_group_name_H-M   'P 1'
#
loop_
_entity.id
_entity.type
_entity.pdbx_description
1 polymer ?
#
loop_
_entity_poly.entity_id
_entity_poly.type
_entity_poly.pdbx_seq_one_letter_code
_entity_poly.pdbx_strand_id
1 'polypeptide(L)'
;MGGTDTATVQANGTLAATTNPAINWSTSSTDLRITNSGIIRTTANGGRAINASGANNARTVTLVNNVGALIESQDDAFRINVAPTSGTIRIDNFGTIRTTNGGQALDFDAVAGGATVIINNFAGATLSSVGQDGIRPGQGAIVTNAGLIRSDGAANNNYDGIDWQQKSGIVINQTTGVISGLRHGITSDVDVNVTNDGAITGRNGSGIGSDGTGTVVNRGTITGQWDGIATNGDGDGVDIDFIGTVTNSGTIQGLSATGVDSGGRTNSAEGIAMGGGTIVNSGTIFGAGNAILINHDTNIGGVADGATTITNTGTIRATTGRAIQFVGNFADTITTSGTITGGTAGAIDMGDGNDTLNIQGGSVISGTVNGGAGNDRINLGGTGAGSFAGAVNFETLAVNTGNWTLTAPSTFSNGITIAAPAALTGNIMTLTGGIVNAGTLVFQQATDGSFVGTLSGT
;
A
#
# COMPACT_ATOMS: atom_id res chain seq x y z
N MET A 1 0.31 14.33 -38.35
CA MET A 1 0.25 12.87 -38.62
C MET A 1 -1.19 12.38 -38.44
N GLY A 2 -1.52 11.15 -38.82
CA GLY A 2 -2.82 10.50 -38.62
C GLY A 2 -2.89 9.12 -39.29
N GLY A 3 -4.01 8.40 -39.17
CA GLY A 3 -4.22 7.12 -39.85
C GLY A 3 -3.15 6.07 -39.52
N THR A 4 -2.37 5.70 -40.53
CA THR A 4 -1.26 4.71 -40.48
C THR A 4 0.12 5.36 -40.70
N ASP A 5 0.24 6.67 -40.49
CA ASP A 5 1.50 7.39 -40.67
C ASP A 5 2.61 6.78 -39.80
N THR A 6 3.86 6.98 -40.23
CA THR A 6 5.05 6.58 -39.46
C THR A 6 6.03 7.75 -39.33
N ALA A 7 6.59 7.93 -38.13
CA ALA A 7 7.71 8.84 -37.88
C ALA A 7 8.89 8.04 -37.33
N THR A 8 10.05 8.17 -37.97
CA THR A 8 11.29 7.52 -37.54
C THR A 8 12.40 8.55 -37.36
N VAL A 9 12.95 8.65 -36.15
CA VAL A 9 14.18 9.41 -35.87
C VAL A 9 15.31 8.39 -35.68
N GLN A 10 16.31 8.46 -36.55
CA GLN A 10 17.45 7.54 -36.52
C GLN A 10 18.44 7.90 -35.40
N ALA A 11 19.37 6.97 -35.11
CA ALA A 11 20.47 7.25 -34.19
C ALA A 11 21.24 8.50 -34.59
N ASN A 12 21.56 9.36 -33.62
CA ASN A 12 22.15 10.69 -33.81
C ASN A 12 21.28 11.70 -34.58
N GLY A 13 20.07 11.32 -35.01
CA GLY A 13 19.10 12.24 -35.59
C GLY A 13 18.41 13.09 -34.53
N THR A 14 18.03 14.31 -34.90
CA THR A 14 17.24 15.21 -34.03
C THR A 14 16.01 15.70 -34.79
N LEU A 15 14.83 15.43 -34.24
CA LEU A 15 13.58 16.11 -34.58
C LEU A 15 13.29 17.14 -33.49
N ALA A 16 13.69 18.39 -33.75
CA ALA A 16 13.47 19.51 -32.84
C ALA A 16 12.53 20.54 -33.47
N ALA A 17 11.52 20.98 -32.73
CA ALA A 17 10.66 22.10 -33.12
C ALA A 17 10.85 23.31 -32.20
N THR A 18 10.91 24.50 -32.79
CA THR A 18 10.85 25.77 -32.04
C THR A 18 9.41 26.20 -31.73
N THR A 19 8.43 25.55 -32.36
CA THR A 19 7.00 25.68 -32.10
C THR A 19 6.49 24.46 -31.31
N ASN A 20 5.30 24.61 -30.73
CA ASN A 20 4.63 23.57 -29.96
C ASN A 20 3.57 22.85 -30.82
N PRO A 21 3.56 21.51 -30.93
CA PRO A 21 4.56 20.52 -30.51
C PRO A 21 5.53 20.13 -31.65
N ALA A 22 6.50 19.23 -31.39
CA ALA A 22 7.35 18.67 -32.45
C ALA A 22 6.64 17.61 -33.30
N ILE A 23 5.84 16.75 -32.69
CA ILE A 23 4.93 15.83 -33.36
C ILE A 23 3.49 16.13 -32.93
N ASN A 24 2.60 16.37 -33.89
CA ASN A 24 1.17 16.58 -33.65
C ASN A 24 0.30 15.68 -34.52
N TRP A 25 -0.85 15.25 -33.99
CA TRP A 25 -1.97 14.74 -34.77
C TRP A 25 -3.31 15.06 -34.12
N SER A 26 -4.26 15.48 -34.96
CA SER A 26 -5.60 15.90 -34.52
C SER A 26 -6.74 14.99 -35.01
N THR A 27 -6.45 14.05 -35.91
CA THR A 27 -7.40 13.14 -36.53
C THR A 27 -7.28 11.71 -36.00
N SER A 28 -8.18 10.83 -36.41
CA SER A 28 -8.13 9.41 -36.03
C SER A 28 -6.81 8.76 -36.46
N SER A 29 -6.37 7.77 -35.68
CA SER A 29 -5.23 6.92 -36.00
C SER A 29 -5.64 5.47 -35.86
N THR A 30 -5.40 4.69 -36.89
CA THR A 30 -5.66 3.24 -36.92
C THR A 30 -4.38 2.45 -36.66
N ASP A 31 -3.21 3.04 -36.92
CA ASP A 31 -1.90 2.40 -36.73
C ASP A 31 -0.73 3.40 -36.79
N LEU A 32 -0.81 4.50 -36.04
CA LEU A 32 0.24 5.52 -36.02
C LEU A 32 1.50 4.96 -35.33
N ARG A 33 2.66 4.99 -35.98
CA ARG A 33 3.92 4.51 -35.38
C ARG A 33 4.95 5.62 -35.24
N ILE A 34 5.51 5.75 -34.05
CA ILE A 34 6.63 6.66 -33.76
C ILE A 34 7.79 5.80 -33.25
N THR A 35 8.93 5.84 -33.93
CA THR A 35 10.15 5.15 -33.52
C THR A 35 11.27 6.16 -33.34
N ASN A 36 11.81 6.27 -32.14
CA ASN A 36 12.90 7.17 -31.81
C ASN A 36 14.15 6.39 -31.44
N SER A 37 15.25 6.65 -32.15
CA SER A 37 16.61 6.21 -31.79
C SER A 37 17.55 7.40 -31.56
N GLY A 38 17.04 8.63 -31.68
CA GLY A 38 17.79 9.87 -31.53
C GLY A 38 17.10 10.80 -30.54
N ILE A 39 16.87 12.07 -30.93
CA ILE A 39 16.22 13.08 -30.09
C ILE A 39 14.90 13.53 -30.73
N ILE A 40 13.81 13.48 -29.98
CA ILE A 40 12.58 14.23 -30.28
C ILE A 40 12.43 15.30 -29.20
N ARG A 41 12.41 16.58 -29.57
CA ARG A 41 12.21 17.66 -28.59
C ARG A 41 11.40 18.82 -29.14
N THR A 42 10.84 19.60 -28.24
CA THR A 42 10.53 21.02 -28.51
C THR A 42 11.39 21.92 -27.64
N THR A 43 11.71 23.10 -28.14
CA THR A 43 12.34 24.18 -27.36
C THR A 43 11.37 25.31 -27.06
N ALA A 44 10.09 25.17 -27.44
CA ALA A 44 9.06 26.16 -27.11
C ALA A 44 8.83 26.21 -25.59
N ASN A 45 8.66 27.44 -25.07
CA ASN A 45 8.33 27.63 -23.65
C ASN A 45 6.98 26.98 -23.33
N GLY A 46 6.93 26.11 -22.32
CA GLY A 46 5.72 25.31 -22.02
C GLY A 46 5.28 24.40 -23.17
N GLY A 47 6.18 24.06 -24.09
CA GLY A 47 5.90 23.21 -25.23
C GLY A 47 5.89 21.73 -24.88
N ARG A 48 5.32 20.92 -25.79
CA ARG A 48 5.28 19.44 -25.73
C ARG A 48 6.09 18.82 -26.86
N ALA A 49 6.78 17.71 -26.60
CA ALA A 49 7.50 17.02 -27.68
C ALA A 49 6.51 16.29 -28.61
N ILE A 50 5.56 15.56 -28.03
CA ILE A 50 4.53 14.81 -28.76
C ILE A 50 3.17 15.16 -28.19
N ASN A 51 2.19 15.49 -29.04
CA ASN A 51 0.85 15.85 -28.58
C ASN A 51 -0.25 15.36 -29.54
N ALA A 52 -1.21 14.60 -29.02
CA ALA A 52 -2.47 14.32 -29.70
C ALA A 52 -3.54 15.33 -29.27
N SER A 53 -4.28 15.90 -30.23
CA SER A 53 -5.30 16.92 -29.96
C SER A 53 -6.53 16.75 -30.86
N GLY A 54 -7.40 17.75 -30.90
CA GLY A 54 -8.59 17.76 -31.78
C GLY A 54 -9.81 17.11 -31.14
N ALA A 55 -10.66 16.50 -31.97
CA ALA A 55 -11.89 15.86 -31.51
C ALA A 55 -11.62 14.47 -30.90
N ASN A 56 -12.55 14.03 -30.05
CA ASN A 56 -12.63 12.64 -29.60
C ASN A 56 -12.88 11.73 -30.81
N ASN A 57 -11.97 10.78 -31.04
CA ASN A 57 -12.04 9.82 -32.12
C ASN A 57 -11.14 8.61 -31.80
N ALA A 58 -11.08 7.60 -32.67
CA ALA A 58 -10.25 6.43 -32.45
C ALA A 58 -8.75 6.77 -32.47
N ARG A 59 -8.01 6.31 -31.46
CA ARG A 59 -6.55 6.51 -31.34
C ARG A 59 -5.86 5.16 -31.19
N THR A 60 -5.15 4.75 -32.24
CA THR A 60 -4.23 3.61 -32.21
C THR A 60 -2.84 4.12 -32.55
N VAL A 61 -1.96 4.13 -31.55
CA VAL A 61 -0.59 4.65 -31.64
C VAL A 61 0.37 3.72 -30.92
N THR A 62 1.52 3.46 -31.54
CA THR A 62 2.66 2.80 -30.90
C THR A 62 3.87 3.73 -30.92
N LEU A 63 4.40 4.05 -29.74
CA LEU A 63 5.67 4.74 -29.57
C LEU A 63 6.73 3.73 -29.11
N VAL A 64 7.84 3.65 -29.83
CA VAL A 64 9.06 2.96 -29.40
C VAL A 64 10.17 4.00 -29.21
N ASN A 65 10.64 4.17 -27.98
CA ASN A 65 11.79 5.02 -27.66
C ASN A 65 12.98 4.12 -27.32
N ASN A 66 13.89 3.91 -28.27
CA ASN A 66 14.98 2.95 -28.17
C ASN A 66 16.03 3.35 -27.11
N VAL A 67 16.87 2.39 -26.72
CA VAL A 67 17.99 2.61 -25.81
C VAL A 67 18.84 3.80 -26.27
N GLY A 68 19.14 4.72 -25.34
CA GLY A 68 19.91 5.94 -25.60
C GLY A 68 19.13 7.07 -26.29
N ALA A 69 17.89 6.84 -26.72
CA ALA A 69 17.05 7.85 -27.33
C ALA A 69 16.40 8.77 -26.29
N LEU A 70 16.17 10.03 -26.65
CA LEU A 70 15.61 11.06 -25.79
C LEU A 70 14.32 11.64 -26.39
N ILE A 71 13.28 11.71 -25.57
CA ILE A 71 12.10 12.55 -25.81
C ILE A 71 12.06 13.59 -24.68
N GLU A 72 12.13 14.88 -25.03
CA GLU A 72 12.25 15.97 -24.05
C GLU A 72 11.41 17.19 -24.40
N SER A 73 10.75 17.78 -23.40
CA SER A 73 10.17 19.11 -23.49
C SER A 73 10.17 19.84 -22.16
N GLN A 74 9.75 21.11 -22.15
CA GLN A 74 9.59 21.85 -20.91
C GLN A 74 8.36 21.38 -20.13
N ASP A 75 7.20 21.36 -20.79
CA ASP A 75 5.94 20.80 -20.30
C ASP A 75 5.85 19.32 -20.74
N ASP A 76 4.65 18.74 -20.88
CA ASP A 76 4.44 17.31 -21.16
C ASP A 76 5.28 16.76 -22.33
N ALA A 77 6.09 15.73 -22.06
CA ALA A 77 6.91 15.12 -23.11
C ALA A 77 6.04 14.38 -24.14
N PHE A 78 5.06 13.62 -23.68
CA PHE A 78 4.01 13.08 -24.55
C PHE A 78 2.64 13.24 -23.90
N ARG A 79 1.78 14.05 -24.52
CA ARG A 79 0.38 14.20 -24.14
C ARG A 79 -0.61 13.55 -25.10
N ILE A 80 -1.65 12.91 -24.56
CA ILE A 80 -2.90 12.58 -25.27
C ILE A 80 -4.00 13.47 -24.70
N ASN A 81 -4.36 14.55 -25.41
CA ASN A 81 -5.29 15.57 -24.93
C ASN A 81 -6.69 15.43 -25.55
N VAL A 82 -7.17 14.20 -25.64
CA VAL A 82 -8.51 13.84 -26.12
C VAL A 82 -8.97 12.60 -25.37
N ALA A 83 -10.28 12.38 -25.30
CA ALA A 83 -10.84 11.10 -24.87
C ALA A 83 -11.01 10.20 -26.12
N PRO A 84 -10.15 9.20 -26.34
CA PRO A 84 -10.28 8.33 -27.50
C PRO A 84 -11.59 7.54 -27.45
N THR A 85 -12.25 7.36 -28.58
CA THR A 85 -13.49 6.56 -28.64
C THR A 85 -13.23 5.05 -28.72
N SER A 86 -12.03 4.67 -29.18
CA SER A 86 -11.55 3.29 -29.30
C SER A 86 -10.04 3.29 -29.62
N GLY A 87 -9.42 2.11 -29.60
CA GLY A 87 -8.05 1.89 -30.09
C GLY A 87 -7.06 1.50 -28.98
N THR A 88 -5.76 1.64 -29.27
CA THR A 88 -4.68 1.30 -28.34
C THR A 88 -3.60 2.36 -28.34
N ILE A 89 -3.25 2.88 -27.17
CA ILE A 89 -2.10 3.75 -26.96
C ILE A 89 -1.02 2.91 -26.29
N ARG A 90 0.03 2.56 -27.04
CA ARG A 90 1.14 1.72 -26.55
C ARG A 90 2.44 2.50 -26.54
N ILE A 91 3.10 2.50 -25.39
CA ILE A 91 4.43 3.10 -25.18
C ILE A 91 5.41 2.00 -24.80
N ASP A 92 6.45 1.81 -25.59
CA ASP A 92 7.58 0.94 -25.29
C ASP A 92 8.83 1.82 -25.13
N ASN A 93 9.19 2.13 -23.89
CA ASN A 93 10.32 2.99 -23.55
C ASN A 93 11.52 2.16 -23.09
N PHE A 94 12.61 2.23 -23.86
CA PHE A 94 13.94 1.71 -23.54
C PHE A 94 14.95 2.85 -23.28
N GLY A 95 14.61 4.09 -23.62
CA GLY A 95 15.43 5.28 -23.49
C GLY A 95 14.95 6.21 -22.38
N THR A 96 15.04 7.51 -22.61
CA THR A 96 14.56 8.55 -21.68
C THR A 96 13.42 9.34 -22.28
N ILE A 97 12.31 9.45 -21.55
CA ILE A 97 11.23 10.41 -21.79
C ILE A 97 11.15 11.31 -20.57
N ARG A 98 11.37 12.62 -20.74
CA ARG A 98 11.41 13.52 -19.59
C ARG A 98 10.94 14.93 -19.85
N THR A 99 10.54 15.61 -18.79
CA THR A 99 10.32 17.06 -18.80
C THR A 99 11.44 17.80 -18.07
N THR A 100 11.54 19.11 -18.26
CA THR A 100 12.56 19.95 -17.60
C THR A 100 11.99 21.05 -16.72
N ASN A 101 10.73 21.46 -16.93
CA ASN A 101 10.16 22.62 -16.27
C ASN A 101 8.62 22.63 -16.35
N GLY A 102 7.99 21.74 -15.60
CA GLY A 102 6.56 21.47 -15.63
C GLY A 102 6.23 20.18 -16.41
N GLY A 103 4.94 19.86 -16.49
CA GLY A 103 4.39 18.74 -17.26
C GLY A 103 4.86 17.34 -16.84
N GLN A 104 4.09 16.34 -17.26
CA GLN A 104 4.40 14.94 -17.01
C GLN A 104 5.29 14.34 -18.11
N ALA A 105 6.07 13.29 -17.81
CA ALA A 105 6.74 12.54 -18.88
C ALA A 105 5.72 11.93 -19.85
N LEU A 106 4.60 11.44 -19.31
CA LEU A 106 3.41 11.03 -20.06
C LEU A 106 2.18 11.65 -19.40
N ASP A 107 1.44 12.49 -20.14
CA ASP A 107 0.17 13.06 -19.71
C ASP A 107 -0.97 12.50 -20.56
N PHE A 108 -1.62 11.46 -20.06
CA PHE A 108 -2.79 10.84 -20.69
C PHE A 108 -4.05 11.06 -19.86
N ASP A 109 -4.09 12.10 -19.03
CA ASP A 109 -5.20 12.37 -18.13
C ASP A 109 -6.54 12.54 -18.86
N ALA A 110 -6.54 13.05 -20.10
CA ALA A 110 -7.75 13.19 -20.91
C ALA A 110 -8.30 11.84 -21.44
N VAL A 111 -7.56 10.74 -21.31
CA VAL A 111 -8.02 9.40 -21.69
C VAL A 111 -8.96 8.88 -20.59
N ALA A 112 -10.24 9.20 -20.71
CA ALA A 112 -11.29 8.79 -19.75
C ALA A 112 -11.88 7.39 -20.04
N GLY A 113 -11.27 6.61 -20.93
CA GLY A 113 -11.72 5.30 -21.38
C GLY A 113 -11.70 5.16 -22.91
N GLY A 114 -12.38 4.13 -23.43
CA GLY A 114 -12.51 3.86 -24.86
C GLY A 114 -11.28 3.22 -25.51
N ALA A 115 -10.08 3.78 -25.31
CA ALA A 115 -8.83 3.14 -25.72
C ALA A 115 -8.18 2.34 -24.59
N THR A 116 -7.49 1.26 -24.95
CA THR A 116 -6.57 0.57 -24.04
C THR A 116 -5.24 1.33 -24.00
N VAL A 117 -4.74 1.64 -22.81
CA VAL A 117 -3.43 2.28 -22.63
C VAL A 117 -2.45 1.26 -22.04
N ILE A 118 -1.30 1.09 -22.69
CA ILE A 118 -0.22 0.18 -22.28
C ILE A 118 1.08 0.98 -22.23
N ILE A 119 1.70 1.04 -21.06
CA ILE A 119 2.96 1.74 -20.85
C ILE A 119 3.98 0.73 -20.33
N ASN A 120 5.01 0.45 -21.13
CA ASN A 120 6.13 -0.41 -20.78
C ASN A 120 7.39 0.44 -20.65
N ASN A 121 7.89 0.60 -19.43
CA ASN A 121 9.16 1.23 -19.14
C ASN A 121 10.19 0.14 -18.84
N PHE A 122 11.05 -0.17 -19.79
CA PHE A 122 11.98 -1.30 -19.73
C PHE A 122 13.17 -1.02 -18.81
N ALA A 123 13.92 -2.08 -18.45
CA ALA A 123 15.10 -1.95 -17.61
C ALA A 123 16.12 -0.96 -18.20
N GLY A 124 16.60 -0.04 -17.36
CA GLY A 124 17.50 1.05 -17.75
C GLY A 124 16.82 2.26 -18.41
N ALA A 125 15.52 2.19 -18.68
CA ALA A 125 14.74 3.30 -19.22
C ALA A 125 14.24 4.25 -18.12
N THR A 126 13.97 5.49 -18.50
CA THR A 126 13.51 6.54 -17.59
C THR A 126 12.26 7.23 -18.13
N LEU A 127 11.24 7.33 -17.28
CA LEU A 127 10.15 8.29 -17.37
C LEU A 127 10.31 9.27 -16.20
N SER A 128 10.60 10.54 -16.46
CA SER A 128 10.82 11.50 -15.37
C SER A 128 10.27 12.89 -15.62
N SER A 129 9.68 13.50 -14.61
CA SER A 129 9.23 14.89 -14.65
C SER A 129 9.99 15.78 -13.67
N VAL A 130 9.98 17.08 -13.93
CA VAL A 130 10.36 18.11 -12.96
C VAL A 130 9.24 19.14 -12.89
N GLY A 131 8.63 19.32 -11.72
CA GLY A 131 7.57 20.31 -11.49
C GLY A 131 6.14 19.80 -11.70
N GLN A 132 5.94 18.50 -11.86
CA GLN A 132 4.63 17.81 -11.99
C GLN A 132 4.80 16.31 -11.67
N ASP A 133 3.71 15.54 -11.71
CA ASP A 133 3.74 14.07 -11.58
C ASP A 133 4.64 13.41 -12.63
N GLY A 134 5.15 12.21 -12.33
CA GLY A 134 6.01 11.48 -13.26
C GLY A 134 5.23 11.11 -14.52
N ILE A 135 4.09 10.47 -14.32
CA ILE A 135 3.12 10.15 -15.38
C ILE A 135 1.68 10.26 -14.87
N ARG A 136 0.75 10.59 -15.78
CA ARG A 136 -0.70 10.43 -15.62
C ARG A 136 -1.21 9.45 -16.67
N PRO A 137 -1.40 8.16 -16.34
CA PRO A 137 -1.57 7.11 -17.35
C PRO A 137 -2.94 7.11 -18.08
N GLY A 138 -3.97 7.74 -17.51
CA GLY A 138 -5.34 7.69 -18.03
C GLY A 138 -6.13 6.44 -17.59
N GLN A 139 -7.44 6.39 -17.85
CA GLN A 139 -8.35 5.37 -17.32
C GLN A 139 -8.00 3.96 -17.84
N GLY A 140 -7.91 3.02 -16.91
CA GLY A 140 -7.70 1.59 -17.18
C GLY A 140 -6.33 1.27 -17.77
N ALA A 141 -5.35 2.17 -17.67
CA ALA A 141 -4.02 1.91 -18.19
C ALA A 141 -3.33 0.77 -17.45
N ILE A 142 -2.43 0.09 -18.16
CA ILE A 142 -1.52 -0.89 -17.58
C ILE A 142 -0.10 -0.33 -17.66
N VAL A 143 0.51 -0.06 -16.52
CA VAL A 143 1.88 0.41 -16.39
C VAL A 143 2.78 -0.73 -15.95
N THR A 144 3.65 -1.20 -16.82
CA THR A 144 4.71 -2.16 -16.48
C THR A 144 6.05 -1.44 -16.40
N ASN A 145 6.66 -1.43 -15.21
CA ASN A 145 7.92 -0.74 -14.96
C ASN A 145 9.03 -1.71 -14.56
N ALA A 146 10.13 -1.71 -15.30
CA ALA A 146 11.41 -2.32 -14.96
C ALA A 146 12.55 -1.29 -14.90
N GLY A 147 12.28 -0.04 -15.29
CA GLY A 147 13.21 1.09 -15.24
C GLY A 147 12.88 2.07 -14.11
N LEU A 148 13.13 3.35 -14.34
CA LEU A 148 12.80 4.44 -13.41
C LEU A 148 11.53 5.18 -13.86
N ILE A 149 10.58 5.35 -12.94
CA ILE A 149 9.50 6.35 -13.01
C ILE A 149 9.69 7.31 -11.85
N ARG A 150 9.82 8.61 -12.14
CA ARG A 150 10.16 9.59 -11.10
C ARG A 150 9.54 10.96 -11.32
N SER A 151 9.03 11.58 -10.26
CA SER A 151 8.79 13.03 -10.22
C SER A 151 9.77 13.72 -9.29
N ASP A 152 10.21 14.90 -9.70
CA ASP A 152 11.05 15.81 -8.93
C ASP A 152 10.48 17.24 -8.96
N GLY A 153 10.94 18.08 -8.05
CA GLY A 153 10.48 19.46 -7.94
C GLY A 153 10.92 20.09 -6.61
N ALA A 154 10.42 21.28 -6.34
CA ALA A 154 10.57 21.89 -5.02
C ALA A 154 9.73 21.11 -3.98
N ALA A 155 10.22 20.98 -2.75
CA ALA A 155 9.46 20.39 -1.64
C ALA A 155 8.10 21.10 -1.43
N ASN A 156 7.19 20.47 -0.68
CA ASN A 156 5.82 20.96 -0.47
C ASN A 156 4.96 21.06 -1.75
N ASN A 157 5.17 20.14 -2.69
CA ASN A 157 4.31 19.97 -3.85
C ASN A 157 3.69 18.57 -3.84
N ASN A 158 2.63 18.41 -4.62
CA ASN A 158 1.84 17.19 -4.73
C ASN A 158 2.27 16.30 -5.90
N TYR A 159 3.56 16.32 -6.27
CA TYR A 159 4.02 15.59 -7.45
C TYR A 159 4.28 14.12 -7.12
N ASP A 160 3.51 13.24 -7.75
CA ASP A 160 3.57 11.81 -7.47
C ASP A 160 4.35 11.07 -8.56
N GLY A 161 4.84 9.87 -8.29
CA GLY A 161 5.55 9.09 -9.32
C GLY A 161 4.58 8.69 -10.44
N ILE A 162 3.44 8.14 -10.03
CA ILE A 162 2.28 7.85 -10.87
C ILE A 162 1.06 8.45 -10.20
N ASP A 163 0.32 9.28 -10.93
CA ASP A 163 -0.94 9.86 -10.46
C ASP A 163 -2.08 9.46 -11.40
N TRP A 164 -3.09 8.78 -10.87
CA TRP A 164 -4.27 8.41 -11.65
C TRP A 164 -5.38 9.47 -11.62
N GLN A 165 -5.30 10.48 -10.75
CA GLN A 165 -6.40 11.40 -10.47
C GLN A 165 -7.66 10.59 -10.12
N GLN A 166 -8.83 11.00 -10.62
CA GLN A 166 -10.12 10.29 -10.46
C GLN A 166 -10.28 9.06 -11.37
N LYS A 167 -9.20 8.32 -11.62
CA LYS A 167 -9.17 7.16 -12.52
C LYS A 167 -8.46 6.01 -11.85
N SER A 168 -8.60 4.82 -12.41
CA SER A 168 -7.92 3.63 -11.92
C SER A 168 -7.22 2.87 -13.01
N GLY A 169 -6.32 1.99 -12.62
CA GLY A 169 -5.59 1.11 -13.53
C GLY A 169 -4.71 0.13 -12.78
N ILE A 170 -3.73 -0.43 -13.49
CA ILE A 170 -2.85 -1.48 -12.97
C ILE A 170 -1.40 -1.02 -13.06
N VAL A 171 -0.66 -1.19 -11.97
CA VAL A 171 0.80 -1.02 -11.94
C VAL A 171 1.47 -2.36 -11.66
N ILE A 172 2.44 -2.72 -12.48
CA ILE A 172 3.32 -3.88 -12.31
C ILE A 172 4.75 -3.36 -12.25
N ASN A 173 5.28 -3.19 -11.04
CA ASN A 173 6.67 -2.78 -10.82
C ASN A 173 7.55 -4.02 -10.66
N GLN A 174 8.37 -4.33 -11.68
CA GLN A 174 9.24 -5.50 -11.72
C GLN A 174 10.46 -5.33 -10.81
N THR A 175 11.24 -6.39 -10.63
CA THR A 175 12.38 -6.43 -9.69
C THR A 175 13.39 -5.29 -9.83
N THR A 176 13.67 -4.85 -11.06
CA THR A 176 14.58 -3.71 -11.32
C THR A 176 13.88 -2.36 -11.34
N GLY A 177 12.55 -2.37 -11.27
CA GLY A 177 11.71 -1.19 -11.36
C GLY A 177 11.80 -0.33 -10.11
N VAL A 178 11.99 0.96 -10.32
CA VAL A 178 11.94 2.00 -9.29
C VAL A 178 10.84 2.98 -9.65
N ILE A 179 9.90 3.18 -8.72
CA ILE A 179 8.89 4.24 -8.78
C ILE A 179 9.13 5.16 -7.59
N SER A 180 9.38 6.45 -7.84
CA SER A 180 9.64 7.40 -6.77
C SER A 180 8.98 8.74 -7.05
N GLY A 181 7.97 9.09 -6.26
CA GLY A 181 7.40 10.42 -6.32
C GLY A 181 8.11 11.41 -5.43
N LEU A 182 7.91 12.69 -5.69
CA LEU A 182 8.26 13.73 -4.74
C LEU A 182 7.39 13.65 -3.48
N ARG A 183 6.08 13.38 -3.64
CA ARG A 183 5.12 13.13 -2.56
C ARG A 183 4.83 11.63 -2.41
N HIS A 184 3.86 11.07 -3.12
CA HIS A 184 3.55 9.63 -3.12
C HIS A 184 4.27 8.90 -4.23
N GLY A 185 4.60 7.62 -4.02
CA GLY A 185 5.10 6.78 -5.11
C GLY A 185 4.04 6.60 -6.19
N ILE A 186 2.83 6.23 -5.78
CA ILE A 186 1.64 6.06 -6.61
C ILE A 186 0.43 6.63 -5.85
N THR A 187 -0.46 7.37 -6.52
CA THR A 187 -1.73 7.85 -5.92
C THR A 187 -2.92 7.69 -6.88
N SER A 188 -4.13 7.63 -6.32
CA SER A 188 -5.40 7.59 -7.03
C SER A 188 -6.53 8.12 -6.14
N ASP A 189 -7.45 8.94 -6.68
CA ASP A 189 -8.64 9.40 -5.95
C ASP A 189 -9.75 8.32 -5.90
N VAL A 190 -9.51 7.19 -6.58
CA VAL A 190 -10.38 6.01 -6.63
C VAL A 190 -9.54 4.75 -6.36
N ASP A 191 -9.78 3.62 -7.03
CA ASP A 191 -9.05 2.40 -6.75
C ASP A 191 -7.61 2.31 -7.30
N VAL A 192 -6.70 1.75 -6.49
CA VAL A 192 -5.32 1.46 -6.91
C VAL A 192 -5.04 -0.05 -6.91
N ASN A 193 -4.51 -0.59 -8.02
CA ASN A 193 -4.13 -2.00 -8.13
C ASN A 193 -2.64 -2.13 -8.48
N VAL A 194 -1.84 -2.62 -7.53
CA VAL A 194 -0.37 -2.63 -7.63
C VAL A 194 0.20 -4.01 -7.34
N THR A 195 1.07 -4.47 -8.22
CA THR A 195 2.00 -5.58 -7.96
C THR A 195 3.42 -5.06 -7.95
N ASN A 196 4.14 -5.24 -6.85
CA ASN A 196 5.49 -4.74 -6.66
C ASN A 196 6.50 -5.86 -6.36
N ASP A 197 7.48 -6.02 -7.24
CA ASP A 197 8.70 -6.81 -7.06
C ASP A 197 9.94 -5.92 -6.85
N GLY A 198 9.85 -4.63 -7.21
CA GLY A 198 10.94 -3.65 -7.15
C GLY A 198 10.83 -2.71 -5.94
N ALA A 199 11.17 -1.44 -6.16
CA ALA A 199 11.09 -0.40 -5.14
C ALA A 199 10.03 0.66 -5.50
N ILE A 200 9.14 0.96 -4.56
CA ILE A 200 8.19 2.07 -4.63
C ILE A 200 8.43 2.99 -3.43
N THR A 201 8.56 4.29 -3.68
CA THR A 201 8.84 5.27 -2.62
C THR A 201 8.03 6.55 -2.79
N GLY A 202 7.20 6.86 -1.80
CA GLY A 202 6.74 8.22 -1.53
C GLY A 202 7.77 8.93 -0.68
N ARG A 203 8.36 10.02 -1.19
CA ARG A 203 9.43 10.73 -0.47
C ARG A 203 8.92 11.77 0.51
N ASN A 204 7.65 12.15 0.41
CA ASN A 204 6.99 13.08 1.31
C ASN A 204 5.52 12.71 1.55
N GLY A 205 5.25 11.42 1.54
CA GLY A 205 3.90 10.87 1.53
C GLY A 205 3.99 9.36 1.43
N SER A 206 2.86 8.73 1.20
CA SER A 206 2.74 7.29 1.17
C SER A 206 3.48 6.64 -0.01
N GLY A 207 3.97 5.42 0.17
CA GLY A 207 4.50 4.62 -0.94
C GLY A 207 3.45 4.41 -2.03
N ILE A 208 2.26 3.96 -1.60
CA ILE A 208 1.06 3.82 -2.42
C ILE A 208 -0.09 4.46 -1.64
N GLY A 209 -0.82 5.39 -2.25
CA GLY A 209 -2.02 6.02 -1.71
C GLY A 209 -3.26 5.76 -2.58
N SER A 210 -4.43 5.70 -1.94
CA SER A 210 -5.73 5.52 -2.59
C SER A 210 -6.84 6.12 -1.74
N ASP A 211 -7.52 7.15 -2.26
CA ASP A 211 -8.73 7.72 -1.63
C ASP A 211 -9.97 6.80 -1.85
N GLY A 212 -9.78 5.69 -2.57
CA GLY A 212 -10.77 4.64 -2.82
C GLY A 212 -10.42 3.30 -2.15
N THR A 213 -10.79 2.21 -2.83
CA THR A 213 -10.39 0.84 -2.46
C THR A 213 -9.02 0.47 -3.05
N GLY A 214 -8.41 -0.65 -2.70
CA GLY A 214 -7.17 -1.03 -3.39
C GLY A 214 -6.73 -2.47 -3.22
N THR A 215 -5.93 -2.94 -4.18
CA THR A 215 -5.24 -4.24 -4.10
C THR A 215 -3.74 -4.04 -4.24
N VAL A 216 -2.98 -4.42 -3.21
CA VAL A 216 -1.50 -4.35 -3.22
C VAL A 216 -0.91 -5.74 -3.00
N VAL A 217 -0.12 -6.20 -3.96
CA VAL A 217 0.69 -7.43 -3.83
C VAL A 217 2.16 -7.03 -3.81
N ASN A 218 2.81 -7.18 -2.66
CA ASN A 218 4.20 -6.79 -2.46
C ASN A 218 5.13 -7.99 -2.24
N ARG A 219 6.14 -8.09 -3.10
CA ARG A 219 7.32 -8.96 -3.01
C ARG A 219 8.62 -8.15 -2.92
N GLY A 220 8.57 -6.86 -3.28
CA GLY A 220 9.68 -5.91 -3.20
C GLY A 220 9.65 -5.05 -1.94
N THR A 221 10.03 -3.78 -2.09
CA THR A 221 9.98 -2.76 -1.02
C THR A 221 9.01 -1.64 -1.39
N ILE A 222 8.10 -1.32 -0.47
CA ILE A 222 7.24 -0.13 -0.52
C ILE A 222 7.59 0.74 0.68
N THR A 223 7.85 2.01 0.45
CA THR A 223 8.25 2.97 1.51
C THR A 223 7.46 4.26 1.39
N GLY A 224 6.83 4.67 2.48
CA GLY A 224 6.50 6.07 2.74
C GLY A 224 7.51 6.68 3.69
N GLN A 225 7.81 7.94 3.47
CA GLN A 225 8.67 8.72 4.35
C GLN A 225 8.42 10.22 4.17
N TRP A 226 8.91 10.98 5.12
CA TRP A 226 9.07 12.43 5.06
C TRP A 226 10.48 12.80 4.55
N ASP A 227 10.55 13.83 3.70
CA ASP A 227 11.79 14.24 3.02
C ASP A 227 12.75 15.06 3.90
N GLY A 228 12.36 15.39 5.13
CA GLY A 228 13.13 16.22 6.04
C GLY A 228 12.97 17.73 5.82
N ILE A 229 12.15 18.15 4.86
CA ILE A 229 12.04 19.54 4.39
C ILE A 229 10.59 20.01 4.39
N ALA A 230 9.65 19.20 3.90
CA ALA A 230 8.27 19.60 3.75
C ALA A 230 7.58 19.86 5.10
N THR A 231 6.60 20.76 5.11
CA THR A 231 5.80 21.11 6.28
C THR A 231 4.92 19.94 6.73
N ASN A 232 4.34 19.23 5.76
CA ASN A 232 3.52 18.05 5.98
C ASN A 232 4.10 16.90 5.17
N GLY A 233 4.20 15.73 5.79
CA GLY A 233 4.50 14.47 5.13
C GLY A 233 3.76 13.38 5.88
N ASP A 234 2.91 12.67 5.16
CA ASP A 234 2.12 11.56 5.69
C ASP A 234 3.06 10.38 6.03
N GLY A 235 3.63 9.75 5.00
CA GLY A 235 4.80 8.87 5.17
C GLY A 235 4.45 7.41 5.38
N ASP A 236 3.23 7.01 5.02
CA ASP A 236 2.76 5.64 5.12
C ASP A 236 3.36 4.69 4.09
N GLY A 237 3.60 3.44 4.44
CA GLY A 237 3.98 2.44 3.43
C GLY A 237 2.89 2.31 2.37
N VAL A 238 1.68 1.98 2.82
CA VAL A 238 0.46 1.86 2.01
C VAL A 238 -0.67 2.57 2.74
N ASP A 239 -1.41 3.41 2.03
CA ASP A 239 -2.58 4.13 2.50
C ASP A 239 -3.76 3.87 1.55
N ILE A 240 -4.87 3.33 2.08
CA ILE A 240 -6.10 3.01 1.34
C ILE A 240 -7.30 3.40 2.20
N ASP A 241 -7.98 4.49 1.85
CA ASP A 241 -9.08 5.05 2.65
C ASP A 241 -10.19 4.05 2.95
N PHE A 242 -10.60 3.25 1.96
CA PHE A 242 -11.70 2.29 2.09
C PHE A 242 -11.20 0.84 2.24
N ILE A 243 -12.08 -0.13 1.99
CA ILE A 243 -11.77 -1.56 2.04
C ILE A 243 -10.71 -1.92 0.99
N GLY A 244 -9.61 -2.52 1.45
CA GLY A 244 -8.52 -2.96 0.58
C GLY A 244 -8.09 -4.40 0.82
N THR A 245 -7.15 -4.85 -0.01
CA THR A 245 -6.47 -6.14 0.11
C THR A 245 -4.97 -5.96 -0.04
N VAL A 246 -4.21 -6.33 0.98
CA VAL A 246 -2.74 -6.30 0.96
C VAL A 246 -2.18 -7.71 1.16
N THR A 247 -1.38 -8.18 0.21
CA THR A 247 -0.57 -9.40 0.36
C THR A 247 0.90 -9.02 0.34
N ASN A 248 1.57 -9.14 1.48
CA ASN A 248 2.96 -8.78 1.66
C ASN A 248 3.85 -9.99 1.93
N SER A 249 4.85 -10.18 1.09
CA SER A 249 5.97 -11.12 1.27
C SER A 249 7.34 -10.44 1.20
N GLY A 250 7.36 -9.13 0.89
CA GLY A 250 8.54 -8.28 0.93
C GLY A 250 8.53 -7.35 2.14
N THR A 251 8.85 -6.08 1.93
CA THR A 251 8.84 -5.04 2.97
C THR A 251 7.85 -3.94 2.63
N ILE A 252 6.97 -3.62 3.57
CA ILE A 252 6.17 -2.40 3.57
C ILE A 252 6.57 -1.60 4.80
N GLN A 253 6.91 -0.33 4.62
CA GLN A 253 7.39 0.51 5.72
C GLN A 253 6.94 1.97 5.64
N GLY A 254 6.42 2.49 6.73
CA GLY A 254 6.32 3.93 7.00
C GLY A 254 7.45 4.36 7.92
N LEU A 255 8.35 5.21 7.42
CA LEU A 255 9.61 5.53 8.13
C LEU A 255 9.55 6.82 8.94
N SER A 256 8.83 7.83 8.46
CA SER A 256 8.78 9.14 9.07
C SER A 256 7.60 9.94 8.53
N ALA A 257 6.99 10.71 9.43
CA ALA A 257 5.87 11.61 9.18
C ALA A 257 6.15 12.96 9.82
N THR A 258 5.46 14.01 9.36
CA THR A 258 5.44 15.31 10.03
C THR A 258 4.17 16.09 9.67
N GLY A 259 3.86 17.09 10.49
CA GLY A 259 2.78 18.03 10.22
C GLY A 259 1.41 17.42 10.45
N VAL A 260 0.44 17.88 9.65
CA VAL A 260 -0.96 17.46 9.76
C VAL A 260 -1.56 17.09 8.41
N ASP A 261 -2.61 16.28 8.46
CA ASP A 261 -3.45 15.92 7.31
C ASP A 261 -4.38 17.09 6.92
N SER A 262 -5.26 16.84 5.94
CA SER A 262 -6.24 17.82 5.48
C SER A 262 -7.32 18.16 6.53
N GLY A 263 -7.53 17.29 7.51
CA GLY A 263 -8.42 17.45 8.66
C GLY A 263 -7.78 18.13 9.88
N GLY A 264 -6.48 18.42 9.84
CA GLY A 264 -5.72 19.04 10.92
C GLY A 264 -5.25 18.07 12.02
N ARG A 265 -5.31 16.76 11.80
CA ARG A 265 -4.77 15.75 12.72
C ARG A 265 -3.30 15.50 12.41
N THR A 266 -2.53 15.14 13.42
CA THR A 266 -1.11 14.86 13.27
C THR A 266 -0.89 13.65 12.38
N ASN A 267 -0.02 13.81 11.37
CA ASN A 267 0.40 12.68 10.54
C ASN A 267 1.23 11.70 11.37
N SER A 268 1.02 10.41 11.13
CA SER A 268 1.85 9.33 11.62
C SER A 268 2.35 8.51 10.43
N ALA A 269 3.47 7.80 10.61
CA ALA A 269 4.05 7.00 9.54
C ALA A 269 3.75 5.54 9.81
N GLU A 270 2.63 5.09 9.26
CA GLU A 270 2.14 3.74 9.34
C GLU A 270 2.86 2.83 8.34
N GLY A 271 3.00 1.55 8.68
CA GLY A 271 3.31 0.56 7.65
C GLY A 271 2.17 0.47 6.64
N ILE A 272 0.96 0.28 7.17
CA ILE A 272 -0.29 0.22 6.40
C ILE A 272 -1.36 1.03 7.16
N ALA A 273 -1.98 2.01 6.51
CA ALA A 273 -3.25 2.62 6.91
C ALA A 273 -4.34 2.16 5.94
N MET A 274 -5.45 1.61 6.45
CA MET A 274 -6.52 1.05 5.63
C MET A 274 -7.91 1.18 6.26
N GLY A 275 -8.96 1.47 5.47
CA GLY A 275 -10.35 1.48 5.93
C GLY A 275 -10.93 0.12 6.33
N GLY A 276 -10.24 -0.98 6.01
CA GLY A 276 -10.57 -2.34 6.42
C GLY A 276 -10.22 -3.39 5.35
N GLY A 277 -10.73 -4.62 5.50
CA GLY A 277 -10.58 -5.67 4.47
C GLY A 277 -9.62 -6.78 4.83
N THR A 278 -8.60 -7.07 4.01
CA THR A 278 -7.73 -8.24 4.22
C THR A 278 -6.25 -7.92 4.11
N ILE A 279 -5.47 -8.35 5.10
CA ILE A 279 -4.01 -8.24 5.10
C ILE A 279 -3.41 -9.64 5.32
N VAL A 280 -2.58 -10.09 4.38
CA VAL A 280 -1.80 -11.33 4.51
C VAL A 280 -0.32 -10.96 4.51
N ASN A 281 0.38 -11.21 5.62
CA ASN A 281 1.78 -10.90 5.79
C ASN A 281 2.62 -12.16 6.01
N SER A 282 3.56 -12.41 5.12
CA SER A 282 4.70 -13.33 5.32
C SER A 282 6.06 -12.61 5.30
N GLY A 283 6.06 -11.32 4.94
CA GLY A 283 7.24 -10.46 4.94
C GLY A 283 7.36 -9.60 6.19
N THR A 284 7.79 -8.35 6.01
CA THR A 284 7.88 -7.34 7.07
C THR A 284 6.92 -6.20 6.80
N ILE A 285 6.15 -5.83 7.82
CA ILE A 285 5.41 -4.56 7.89
C ILE A 285 5.99 -3.77 9.07
N PHE A 286 6.41 -2.55 8.81
CA PHE A 286 7.00 -1.67 9.80
C PHE A 286 6.36 -0.28 9.77
N GLY A 287 6.05 0.28 10.95
CA GLY A 287 5.68 1.68 11.07
C GLY A 287 6.49 2.37 12.16
N ALA A 288 6.92 3.61 11.89
CA ALA A 288 7.43 4.47 12.95
C ALA A 288 6.31 4.85 13.93
N GLY A 289 5.10 5.09 13.41
CA GLY A 289 3.84 5.17 14.15
C GLY A 289 3.29 3.78 14.46
N ASN A 290 2.10 3.48 13.96
CA ASN A 290 1.51 2.15 14.01
C ASN A 290 2.08 1.27 12.88
N ALA A 291 2.25 -0.03 13.07
CA ALA A 291 2.64 -0.86 11.92
C ALA A 291 1.47 -1.10 10.97
N ILE A 292 0.28 -1.34 11.53
CA ILE A 292 -0.99 -1.39 10.82
C ILE A 292 -2.00 -0.56 11.62
N LEU A 293 -2.62 0.42 10.96
CA LEU A 293 -3.76 1.17 11.46
C LEU A 293 -4.96 0.90 10.57
N ILE A 294 -6.05 0.41 11.15
CA ILE A 294 -7.31 0.23 10.46
C ILE A 294 -8.26 1.34 10.88
N ASN A 295 -8.34 2.33 10.02
CA ASN A 295 -9.21 3.49 10.11
C ASN A 295 -9.49 4.01 8.71
N HIS A 296 -10.51 4.85 8.60
CA HIS A 296 -10.60 5.78 7.48
C HIS A 296 -10.47 7.16 8.07
N ASP A 297 -9.32 7.80 7.82
CA ASP A 297 -9.02 9.06 8.47
C ASP A 297 -10.03 10.15 8.02
N THR A 298 -10.51 10.20 6.78
CA THR A 298 -11.48 11.25 6.39
C THR A 298 -12.85 11.13 7.09
N ASN A 299 -13.15 9.99 7.72
CA ASN A 299 -14.32 9.80 8.57
C ASN A 299 -14.18 10.53 9.92
N ILE A 300 -15.30 11.08 10.42
CA ILE A 300 -15.34 11.69 11.76
C ILE A 300 -14.95 10.63 12.82
N GLY A 301 -13.89 10.92 13.57
CA GLY A 301 -13.36 10.02 14.59
C GLY A 301 -12.42 8.93 14.06
N GLY A 302 -12.14 8.90 12.75
CA GLY A 302 -11.24 7.91 12.16
C GLY A 302 -11.79 6.49 12.21
N VAL A 303 -13.10 6.31 12.06
CA VAL A 303 -13.71 4.98 12.10
C VAL A 303 -13.50 4.27 10.77
N ALA A 304 -13.12 3.00 10.83
CA ALA A 304 -12.99 2.11 9.67
C ALA A 304 -14.31 1.97 8.90
N ASP A 305 -14.24 1.51 7.65
CA ASP A 305 -15.40 1.27 6.79
C ASP A 305 -15.89 -0.18 6.83
N GLY A 306 -15.12 -1.10 7.43
CA GLY A 306 -15.52 -2.49 7.53
C GLY A 306 -14.58 -3.39 8.32
N ALA A 307 -15.06 -4.60 8.58
CA ALA A 307 -14.31 -5.64 9.26
C ALA A 307 -13.03 -6.02 8.51
N THR A 308 -12.04 -6.44 9.29
CA THR A 308 -10.69 -6.72 8.82
C THR A 308 -10.22 -8.10 9.26
N THR A 309 -9.60 -8.82 8.33
CA THR A 309 -8.90 -10.07 8.61
C THR A 309 -7.40 -9.91 8.35
N ILE A 310 -6.59 -10.19 9.36
CA ILE A 310 -5.13 -10.19 9.26
C ILE A 310 -4.60 -11.60 9.46
N THR A 311 -3.81 -12.10 8.52
CA THR A 311 -3.01 -13.33 8.69
C THR A 311 -1.54 -12.98 8.69
N ASN A 312 -0.84 -13.26 9.80
CA ASN A 312 0.58 -12.97 9.97
C ASN A 312 1.42 -14.23 10.19
N THR A 313 2.31 -14.52 9.24
CA THR A 313 3.38 -15.51 9.35
C THR A 313 4.77 -14.84 9.38
N GLY A 314 4.83 -13.54 9.06
CA GLY A 314 6.04 -12.73 9.03
C GLY A 314 6.22 -11.87 10.28
N THR A 315 6.73 -10.65 10.09
CA THR A 315 6.94 -9.65 11.14
C THR A 315 6.05 -8.43 10.94
N ILE A 316 5.39 -8.00 12.02
CA ILE A 316 4.66 -6.73 12.11
C ILE A 316 5.25 -5.98 13.30
N ARG A 317 5.79 -4.77 13.09
CA ARG A 317 6.49 -4.04 14.16
C ARG A 317 6.28 -2.53 14.10
N ALA A 318 5.96 -1.95 15.25
CA ALA A 318 5.88 -0.51 15.45
C ALA A 318 7.08 0.02 16.25
N THR A 319 7.30 1.35 16.22
CA THR A 319 8.29 2.01 17.08
C THR A 319 7.64 2.70 18.27
N THR A 320 6.77 3.68 18.04
CA THR A 320 6.07 4.40 19.12
C THR A 320 4.62 3.95 19.29
N GLY A 321 3.94 3.65 18.17
CA GLY A 321 2.55 3.23 18.13
C GLY A 321 2.34 1.75 18.47
N ARG A 322 1.18 1.24 18.08
CA ARG A 322 0.79 -0.16 18.18
C ARG A 322 1.26 -0.94 16.96
N ALA A 323 1.53 -2.23 17.11
CA ALA A 323 1.78 -3.06 15.94
C ALA A 323 0.52 -3.16 15.08
N ILE A 324 -0.65 -3.34 15.70
CA ILE A 324 -1.94 -3.38 15.03
C ILE A 324 -2.96 -2.61 15.86
N GLN A 325 -3.72 -1.73 15.22
CA GLN A 325 -4.83 -1.00 15.82
C GLN A 325 -6.04 -1.04 14.89
N PHE A 326 -7.19 -1.42 15.40
CA PHE A 326 -8.48 -1.26 14.72
C PHE A 326 -9.28 -0.13 15.37
N VAL A 327 -10.04 0.60 14.57
CA VAL A 327 -10.91 1.70 15.02
C VAL A 327 -12.30 1.51 14.43
N GLY A 328 -13.28 1.19 15.26
CA GLY A 328 -14.66 0.92 14.85
C GLY A 328 -15.28 -0.19 15.67
N ASN A 329 -16.50 -0.58 15.34
CA ASN A 329 -17.28 -1.62 16.03
C ASN A 329 -17.48 -2.89 15.20
N PHE A 330 -16.48 -3.24 14.39
CA PHE A 330 -16.53 -4.38 13.48
C PHE A 330 -16.06 -5.66 14.17
N ALA A 331 -16.43 -6.81 13.63
CA ALA A 331 -15.90 -8.08 14.11
C ALA A 331 -14.59 -8.39 13.38
N ASP A 332 -13.47 -8.00 13.98
CA ASP A 332 -12.14 -8.13 13.40
C ASP A 332 -11.49 -9.47 13.77
N THR A 333 -10.58 -9.95 12.92
CA THR A 333 -9.89 -11.21 13.14
C THR A 333 -8.40 -11.10 12.84
N ILE A 334 -7.56 -11.43 13.83
CA ILE A 334 -6.14 -11.65 13.63
C ILE A 334 -5.85 -13.15 13.77
N THR A 335 -5.11 -13.70 12.82
CA THR A 335 -4.47 -15.02 12.95
C THR A 335 -2.97 -14.88 12.79
N THR A 336 -2.21 -15.25 13.82
CA THR A 336 -0.74 -15.14 13.78
C THR A 336 -0.07 -16.48 14.08
N SER A 337 1.01 -16.75 13.34
CA SER A 337 2.09 -17.69 13.66
C SER A 337 3.46 -17.02 13.62
N GLY A 338 3.51 -15.71 13.28
CA GLY A 338 4.72 -14.91 13.20
C GLY A 338 4.93 -13.97 14.40
N THR A 339 5.71 -12.91 14.19
CA THR A 339 6.06 -11.91 15.22
C THR A 339 5.20 -10.65 15.09
N ILE A 340 4.67 -10.17 16.21
CA ILE A 340 3.96 -8.90 16.37
C ILE A 340 4.61 -8.14 17.52
N THR A 341 5.26 -7.02 17.24
CA THR A 341 5.98 -6.22 18.25
C THR A 341 5.46 -4.80 18.29
N GLY A 342 4.79 -4.47 19.37
CA GLY A 342 4.31 -3.12 19.66
C GLY A 342 5.42 -2.16 20.04
N GLY A 343 5.14 -0.87 19.86
CA GLY A 343 5.91 0.21 20.45
C GLY A 343 5.43 0.54 21.86
N THR A 344 5.62 1.79 22.27
CA THR A 344 5.20 2.28 23.60
C THR A 344 3.69 2.27 23.83
N ALA A 345 2.87 2.26 22.78
CA ALA A 345 1.42 2.22 22.91
C ALA A 345 0.84 0.80 23.15
N GLY A 346 1.60 -0.26 22.90
CA GLY A 346 1.16 -1.65 23.03
C GLY A 346 1.31 -2.46 21.74
N ALA A 347 0.99 -3.76 21.77
CA ALA A 347 1.07 -4.62 20.59
C ALA A 347 -0.19 -4.53 19.73
N ILE A 348 -1.35 -4.86 20.31
CA ILE A 348 -2.61 -5.04 19.57
C ILE A 348 -3.73 -4.34 20.33
N ASP A 349 -4.58 -3.63 19.59
CA ASP A 349 -5.83 -3.04 20.07
C ASP A 349 -6.93 -3.39 19.08
N MET A 350 -7.90 -4.22 19.51
CA MET A 350 -8.94 -4.78 18.64
C MET A 350 -10.08 -3.81 18.34
N GLY A 351 -10.19 -2.70 19.08
CA GLY A 351 -11.26 -1.72 18.86
C GLY A 351 -12.53 -2.05 19.63
N ASP A 352 -13.69 -1.63 19.12
CA ASP A 352 -14.98 -2.13 19.59
C ASP A 352 -15.41 -3.28 18.64
N GLY A 353 -16.40 -4.07 19.04
CA GLY A 353 -16.91 -5.17 18.23
C GLY A 353 -16.78 -6.50 18.94
N ASN A 354 -16.98 -7.60 18.23
CA ASN A 354 -16.79 -8.94 18.79
C ASN A 354 -15.61 -9.57 18.07
N ASP A 355 -14.43 -9.41 18.65
CA ASP A 355 -13.19 -9.65 17.94
C ASP A 355 -12.60 -11.02 18.22
N THR A 356 -11.75 -11.49 17.31
CA THR A 356 -11.08 -12.78 17.43
C THR A 356 -9.57 -12.68 17.21
N LEU A 357 -8.79 -13.07 18.22
CA LEU A 357 -7.34 -13.25 18.13
C LEU A 357 -6.99 -14.73 18.16
N ASN A 358 -6.59 -15.28 17.02
CA ASN A 358 -6.08 -16.65 16.88
C ASN A 358 -4.54 -16.65 16.96
N ILE A 359 -4.01 -17.25 18.02
CA ILE A 359 -2.57 -17.36 18.26
C ILE A 359 -2.14 -18.81 18.02
N GLN A 360 -1.30 -19.02 17.02
CA GLN A 360 -0.77 -20.33 16.67
C GLN A 360 0.60 -20.55 17.33
N GLY A 361 1.00 -21.82 17.51
CA GLY A 361 2.34 -22.19 17.96
C GLY A 361 3.43 -21.51 17.12
N GLY A 362 4.45 -20.96 17.77
CA GLY A 362 5.51 -20.16 17.14
C GLY A 362 5.28 -18.65 17.15
N SER A 363 4.06 -18.18 17.45
CA SER A 363 3.77 -16.76 17.56
C SER A 363 4.57 -16.07 18.66
N VAL A 364 5.03 -14.85 18.37
CA VAL A 364 5.64 -13.96 19.37
C VAL A 364 4.88 -12.65 19.37
N ILE A 365 4.26 -12.31 20.50
CA ILE A 365 3.58 -11.02 20.69
C ILE A 365 4.26 -10.28 21.84
N SER A 366 4.78 -9.09 21.57
CA SER A 366 5.48 -8.25 22.55
C SER A 366 4.80 -6.89 22.67
N GLY A 367 4.22 -6.63 23.84
CA GLY A 367 3.42 -5.44 24.15
C GLY A 367 2.02 -5.83 24.65
N THR A 368 1.24 -4.84 25.10
CA THR A 368 -0.13 -5.07 25.60
C THR A 368 -1.06 -5.51 24.47
N VAL A 369 -1.97 -6.42 24.79
CA VAL A 369 -3.04 -6.90 23.89
C VAL A 369 -4.38 -6.53 24.52
N ASN A 370 -5.19 -5.74 23.82
CA ASN A 370 -6.47 -5.22 24.28
C ASN A 370 -7.59 -5.64 23.32
N GLY A 371 -8.63 -6.30 23.83
CA GLY A 371 -9.82 -6.64 23.03
C GLY A 371 -10.81 -5.49 22.89
N GLY A 372 -10.73 -4.50 23.79
CA GLY A 372 -11.57 -3.32 23.74
C GLY A 372 -13.01 -3.59 24.17
N ALA A 373 -14.01 -3.16 23.40
CA ALA A 373 -15.41 -3.24 23.82
C ALA A 373 -16.20 -4.28 23.03
N GLY A 374 -16.80 -5.24 23.72
CA GLY A 374 -17.76 -6.17 23.16
C GLY A 374 -17.54 -7.55 23.76
N ASN A 375 -17.59 -8.60 22.94
CA ASN A 375 -17.33 -9.96 23.40
C ASN A 375 -16.20 -10.57 22.59
N ASP A 376 -15.00 -10.41 23.13
CA ASP A 376 -13.76 -10.71 22.43
C ASP A 376 -13.23 -12.08 22.82
N ARG A 377 -12.59 -12.72 21.84
CA ARG A 377 -12.15 -14.10 21.96
C ARG A 377 -10.69 -14.28 21.60
N ILE A 378 -9.96 -14.97 22.47
CA ILE A 378 -8.66 -15.55 22.14
C ILE A 378 -8.82 -17.04 21.86
N ASN A 379 -8.27 -17.48 20.73
CA ASN A 379 -8.08 -18.90 20.41
C ASN A 379 -6.58 -19.23 20.42
N LEU A 380 -6.17 -20.13 21.30
CA LEU A 380 -4.82 -20.67 21.36
C LEU A 380 -4.79 -22.03 20.64
N GLY A 381 -3.86 -22.22 19.70
CA GLY A 381 -3.78 -23.45 18.92
C GLY A 381 -2.42 -23.74 18.28
N GLY A 382 -2.31 -24.85 17.57
CA GLY A 382 -1.06 -25.29 16.94
C GLY A 382 -0.37 -26.43 17.70
N THR A 383 0.84 -26.75 17.27
CA THR A 383 1.61 -27.89 17.81
C THR A 383 2.68 -27.43 18.79
N GLY A 384 2.97 -28.26 19.80
CA GLY A 384 4.05 -28.00 20.75
C GLY A 384 3.66 -27.04 21.86
N ALA A 385 4.67 -26.37 22.44
CA ALA A 385 4.49 -25.43 23.55
C ALA A 385 4.35 -23.99 23.03
N GLY A 386 3.43 -23.23 23.63
CA GLY A 386 3.22 -21.80 23.40
C GLY A 386 3.16 -21.04 24.72
N SER A 387 3.47 -19.75 24.67
CA SER A 387 3.31 -18.84 25.80
C SER A 387 2.49 -17.63 25.37
N PHE A 388 1.62 -17.17 26.25
CA PHE A 388 0.89 -15.93 26.06
C PHE A 388 1.01 -15.08 27.31
N ALA A 389 1.43 -13.83 27.16
CA ALA A 389 1.55 -12.89 28.27
C ALA A 389 0.19 -12.50 28.85
N GLY A 390 -0.92 -12.83 28.18
CA GLY A 390 -2.24 -12.42 28.61
C GLY A 390 -2.73 -11.21 27.85
N ALA A 391 -3.98 -10.84 28.11
CA ALA A 391 -4.67 -9.72 27.49
C ALA A 391 -5.59 -9.02 28.49
N VAL A 392 -6.00 -7.81 28.13
CA VAL A 392 -7.06 -7.07 28.82
C VAL A 392 -8.28 -7.00 27.92
N ASN A 393 -9.47 -6.93 28.54
CA ASN A 393 -10.75 -6.81 27.84
C ASN A 393 -10.94 -7.92 26.79
N PHE A 394 -10.69 -9.17 27.18
CA PHE A 394 -11.11 -10.34 26.40
C PHE A 394 -12.02 -11.17 27.28
N GLU A 395 -13.25 -11.38 26.85
CA GLU A 395 -14.25 -12.08 27.66
C GLU A 395 -14.00 -13.59 27.66
N THR A 396 -13.49 -14.13 26.54
CA THR A 396 -13.40 -15.59 26.33
C THR A 396 -12.00 -16.05 25.92
N LEU A 397 -11.51 -17.13 26.54
CA LEU A 397 -10.32 -17.86 26.12
C LEU A 397 -10.69 -19.28 25.70
N ALA A 398 -10.15 -19.75 24.58
CA ALA A 398 -10.21 -21.14 24.19
C ALA A 398 -8.85 -21.70 23.82
N VAL A 399 -8.50 -22.82 24.43
CA VAL A 399 -7.28 -23.58 24.14
C VAL A 399 -7.68 -24.80 23.32
N ASN A 400 -7.56 -24.66 22.01
CA ASN A 400 -8.05 -25.64 21.05
C ASN A 400 -7.05 -26.79 20.86
N THR A 401 -5.75 -26.48 20.81
CA THR A 401 -4.65 -27.44 20.61
C THR A 401 -3.34 -26.93 21.21
N GLY A 402 -2.37 -27.82 21.43
CA GLY A 402 -1.04 -27.48 21.93
C GLY A 402 -0.97 -27.32 23.45
N ASN A 403 0.22 -26.99 23.95
CA ASN A 403 0.51 -26.81 25.38
C ASN A 403 0.79 -25.34 25.66
N TRP A 404 -0.15 -24.63 26.28
CA TRP A 404 -0.08 -23.19 26.46
C TRP A 404 0.22 -22.81 27.90
N THR A 405 1.08 -21.81 28.09
CA THR A 405 1.36 -21.20 29.40
C THR A 405 0.91 -19.74 29.39
N LEU A 406 0.07 -19.34 30.35
CA LEU A 406 -0.25 -17.94 30.61
C LEU A 406 0.78 -17.36 31.58
N THR A 407 1.37 -16.21 31.22
CA THR A 407 2.52 -15.65 31.95
C THR A 407 2.28 -14.29 32.60
N ALA A 408 1.16 -13.61 32.30
CA ALA A 408 0.73 -12.44 33.05
C ALA A 408 -0.80 -12.43 33.26
N PRO A 409 -1.30 -11.61 34.20
CA PRO A 409 -2.70 -11.60 34.62
C PRO A 409 -3.67 -11.36 33.46
N SER A 410 -4.83 -12.01 33.48
CA SER A 410 -5.90 -11.84 32.50
C SER A 410 -7.25 -12.17 33.12
N THR A 411 -8.30 -11.50 32.64
CA THR A 411 -9.69 -11.72 33.07
C THR A 411 -10.52 -12.25 31.92
N PHE A 412 -11.11 -13.44 32.06
CA PHE A 412 -12.03 -14.03 31.07
C PHE A 412 -13.42 -14.20 31.69
N SER A 413 -14.23 -13.14 31.65
CA SER A 413 -15.55 -13.09 32.30
C SER A 413 -16.55 -14.12 31.77
N ASN A 414 -16.45 -14.47 30.48
CA ASN A 414 -17.25 -15.52 29.84
C ASN A 414 -16.58 -16.91 29.92
N GLY A 415 -15.37 -16.97 30.49
CA GLY A 415 -14.71 -18.21 30.88
C GLY A 415 -13.68 -18.73 29.89
N ILE A 416 -13.12 -19.89 30.26
CA ILE A 416 -12.02 -20.57 29.58
C ILE A 416 -12.51 -21.96 29.15
N THR A 417 -12.25 -22.34 27.90
CA THR A 417 -12.42 -23.72 27.43
C THR A 417 -11.08 -24.35 27.07
N ILE A 418 -10.88 -25.61 27.44
CA ILE A 418 -9.68 -26.38 27.11
C ILE A 418 -10.11 -27.68 26.44
N ALA A 419 -9.78 -27.86 25.17
CA ALA A 419 -10.12 -29.06 24.41
C ALA A 419 -9.13 -30.20 24.67
N ALA A 420 -9.56 -31.45 24.50
CA ALA A 420 -8.64 -32.59 24.42
C ALA A 420 -7.92 -32.60 23.05
N PRO A 421 -6.59 -32.83 22.95
CA PRO A 421 -5.64 -33.13 24.01
C PRO A 421 -4.80 -31.90 24.46
N ALA A 422 -5.35 -30.69 24.35
CA ALA A 422 -4.62 -29.46 24.69
C ALA A 422 -4.31 -29.37 26.20
N ALA A 423 -3.30 -28.57 26.53
CA ALA A 423 -2.93 -28.27 27.90
C ALA A 423 -2.87 -26.75 28.15
N LEU A 424 -3.35 -26.32 29.32
CA LEU A 424 -3.23 -24.94 29.80
C LEU A 424 -2.55 -24.93 31.17
N THR A 425 -1.44 -24.19 31.26
CA THR A 425 -0.71 -23.92 32.49
C THR A 425 -0.87 -22.44 32.85
N GLY A 426 -1.17 -22.15 34.11
CA GLY A 426 -1.26 -20.78 34.62
C GLY A 426 -1.30 -20.76 36.14
N ASN A 427 -1.60 -19.61 36.74
CA ASN A 427 -1.81 -19.48 38.18
C ASN A 427 -3.15 -18.78 38.47
N ILE A 428 -3.50 -18.61 39.75
CA ILE A 428 -4.76 -17.96 40.15
C ILE A 428 -4.93 -16.50 39.69
N MET A 429 -3.87 -15.82 39.25
CA MET A 429 -3.96 -14.46 38.66
C MET A 429 -4.21 -14.49 37.15
N THR A 430 -3.87 -15.59 36.47
CA THR A 430 -4.04 -15.75 35.02
C THR A 430 -5.25 -16.60 34.65
N LEU A 431 -5.65 -17.53 35.53
CA LEU A 431 -6.79 -18.44 35.37
C LEU A 431 -7.95 -17.89 36.18
N THR A 432 -8.79 -17.07 35.53
CA THR A 432 -9.95 -16.42 36.14
C THR A 432 -11.22 -16.78 35.35
N GLY A 433 -12.40 -16.66 35.98
CA GLY A 433 -13.67 -17.05 35.38
C GLY A 433 -13.98 -18.55 35.47
N GLY A 434 -15.07 -18.98 34.84
CA GLY A 434 -15.41 -20.41 34.76
C GLY A 434 -14.48 -21.16 33.80
N ILE A 435 -14.06 -22.38 34.15
CA ILE A 435 -13.20 -23.22 33.33
C ILE A 435 -13.94 -24.52 32.97
N VAL A 436 -14.09 -24.79 31.68
CA VAL A 436 -14.55 -26.06 31.12
C VAL A 436 -13.35 -26.81 30.56
N ASN A 437 -12.90 -27.85 31.24
CA ASN A 437 -11.69 -28.61 30.89
C ASN A 437 -12.01 -30.01 30.36
N ALA A 438 -11.70 -30.25 29.09
CA ALA A 438 -11.63 -31.60 28.50
C ALA A 438 -10.17 -32.04 28.24
N GLY A 439 -9.19 -31.18 28.52
CA GLY A 439 -7.77 -31.44 28.32
C GLY A 439 -6.99 -31.52 29.64
N THR A 440 -5.78 -30.97 29.63
CA THR A 440 -4.94 -30.85 30.83
C THR A 440 -4.97 -29.42 31.37
N LEU A 441 -5.34 -29.25 32.64
CA LEU A 441 -5.28 -27.97 33.34
C LEU A 441 -4.22 -28.06 34.45
N VAL A 442 -3.27 -27.13 34.48
CA VAL A 442 -2.21 -27.06 35.48
C VAL A 442 -2.22 -25.71 36.18
N PHE A 443 -2.43 -25.71 37.49
CA PHE A 443 -2.15 -24.57 38.36
C PHE A 443 -0.69 -24.63 38.81
N GLN A 444 0.13 -23.71 38.34
CA GLN A 444 1.54 -23.58 38.68
C GLN A 444 1.77 -22.27 39.45
N GLN A 445 1.87 -22.37 40.78
CA GLN A 445 2.00 -21.21 41.68
C GLN A 445 2.99 -21.51 42.80
N ALA A 446 3.69 -20.47 43.28
CA ALA A 446 4.72 -20.59 44.31
C ALA A 446 4.17 -20.60 45.75
N THR A 447 2.92 -20.15 45.93
CA THR A 447 2.25 -20.05 47.23
C THR A 447 0.85 -20.63 47.14
N ASP A 448 0.30 -21.07 48.28
CA ASP A 448 -1.09 -21.51 48.36
C ASP A 448 -2.04 -20.39 47.92
N GLY A 449 -3.13 -20.77 47.25
CA GLY A 449 -4.10 -19.84 46.69
C GLY A 449 -5.44 -20.53 46.44
N SER A 450 -6.51 -19.75 46.39
CA SER A 450 -7.86 -20.24 46.14
C SER A 450 -8.30 -19.83 44.74
N PHE A 451 -8.71 -20.79 43.93
CA PHE A 451 -9.37 -20.51 42.66
C PHE A 451 -10.83 -20.10 42.93
N VAL A 452 -11.25 -18.98 42.36
CA VAL A 452 -12.62 -18.44 42.49
C VAL A 452 -13.29 -18.51 41.13
N GLY A 453 -14.01 -19.60 40.89
CA GLY A 453 -14.72 -19.87 39.65
C GLY A 453 -15.31 -21.28 39.63
N THR A 454 -16.13 -21.58 38.64
CA THR A 454 -16.62 -22.95 38.41
C THR A 454 -15.59 -23.71 37.60
N LEU A 455 -15.11 -24.84 38.10
CA LEU A 455 -14.32 -25.81 37.32
C LEU A 455 -15.20 -27.00 36.97
N SER A 456 -15.39 -27.27 35.69
CA SER A 456 -16.12 -28.43 35.16
C SER A 456 -15.30 -29.13 34.08
N GLY A 457 -15.58 -30.41 33.82
CA GLY A 457 -14.83 -31.19 32.84
C GLY A 457 -15.24 -32.66 32.80
N THR A 458 -14.76 -33.39 31.80
CA THR A 458 -14.94 -34.85 31.62
C THR A 458 -13.59 -35.54 31.51
#